data_AF-A0A847I5H4-F1
#
_entry.id   AF-A0A847I5H4-F1
#
_cell.length_a   1.000
_cell.length_b   1.000
_cell.length_c   1.000
_cell.angle_alpha   90.00
_cell.angle_beta   90.00
_cell.angle_gamma   90.00
#
_symmetry.space_group_name_H-M   'P 1'
#
loop_
_entity.id
_entity.type
_entity.pdbx_description
1 polymer ?
#
loop_
_entity_poly.entity_id
_entity_poly.type
_entity_poly.pdbx_seq_one_letter_code
_entity_poly.pdbx_strand_id
1 'polypeptide(L)'
;MAAAFRSVGVDAEATPDSNGETLELGGLYSSGEECLPHKITLGDFLRICRRPGAQAARLAFFMPRAQGPCRFGQYAPYLKQVLEQEGYGEALILSPSSASNYDELGDHASQLMRTTWMGIVVSDLVSRYLLKTRPYELRAGDT
;
A
#
# COMPACT_ATOMS: atom_id res chain seq x y z
N MET A 1 -6.33 4.99 3.26
CA MET A 1 -5.20 4.74 4.17
C MET A 1 -4.37 6.00 4.43
N ALA A 2 -3.85 6.68 3.41
CA ALA A 2 -3.02 7.90 3.59
C ALA A 2 -3.65 8.97 4.50
N ALA A 3 -4.96 9.23 4.35
CA ALA A 3 -5.70 10.15 5.23
C ALA A 3 -5.70 9.73 6.72
N ALA A 4 -5.70 8.43 7.02
CA ALA A 4 -5.64 7.92 8.38
C ALA A 4 -4.23 8.07 8.99
N PHE A 5 -3.18 7.90 8.19
CA PHE A 5 -1.82 8.24 8.62
C PHE A 5 -1.67 9.74 8.90
N ARG A 6 -2.20 10.60 8.03
CA ARG A 6 -2.19 12.04 8.25
C ARG A 6 -2.98 12.45 9.50
N SER A 7 -4.04 11.73 9.86
CA SER A 7 -4.80 12.03 11.09
C SER A 7 -4.02 11.75 12.38
N VAL A 8 -2.92 10.99 12.31
CA VAL A 8 -2.00 10.76 13.43
C VAL A 8 -0.65 11.47 13.23
N GLY A 9 -0.59 12.46 12.32
CA GLY A 9 0.59 13.32 12.12
C GLY A 9 1.67 12.74 11.21
N VAL A 10 1.43 11.62 10.54
CA VAL A 10 2.37 11.03 9.58
C VAL A 10 2.12 11.62 8.19
N ASP A 11 3.15 12.24 7.60
CA ASP A 11 3.10 12.67 6.20
C ASP A 11 3.02 11.44 5.29
N ALA A 12 1.90 11.30 4.60
CA ALA A 12 1.57 10.10 3.85
C ALA A 12 0.76 10.44 2.62
N GLU A 13 1.14 9.82 1.51
CA GLU A 13 0.41 9.81 0.25
C GLU A 13 -0.04 8.39 -0.11
N ALA A 14 -1.05 8.28 -0.97
CA ALA A 14 -1.37 6.99 -1.56
C ALA A 14 -0.35 6.73 -2.67
N THR A 15 0.10 5.47 -2.79
CA THR A 15 0.85 5.02 -3.96
C THR A 15 0.05 5.38 -5.22
N PRO A 16 0.63 6.10 -6.19
CA PRO A 16 -0.06 6.43 -7.43
C PRO A 16 -0.45 5.20 -8.22
N ASP A 17 -1.45 5.34 -9.09
CA ASP A 17 -1.98 4.23 -9.87
C ASP A 17 -0.87 3.48 -10.61
N SER A 18 -0.91 2.16 -10.50
CA SER A 18 0.01 1.27 -11.18
C SER A 18 -0.19 1.39 -12.69
N ASN A 19 0.90 1.37 -13.46
CA ASN A 19 0.86 1.50 -14.91
C ASN A 19 1.77 0.46 -15.60
N GLY A 20 2.02 0.61 -16.91
CA GLY A 20 2.90 -0.30 -17.66
C GLY A 20 4.30 -0.40 -17.05
N GLU A 21 4.89 0.73 -16.66
CA GLU A 21 6.20 0.78 -15.99
C GLU A 21 6.19 0.00 -14.66
N THR A 22 5.11 0.09 -13.87
CA THR A 22 4.95 -0.74 -12.66
C THR A 22 5.07 -2.24 -12.98
N LEU A 23 4.42 -2.69 -14.06
CA LEU A 23 4.47 -4.10 -14.45
C LEU A 23 5.83 -4.52 -15.02
N GLU A 24 6.48 -3.64 -15.78
CA GLU A 24 7.83 -3.87 -16.31
C GLU A 24 8.85 -4.00 -15.18
N LEU A 25 8.86 -3.05 -14.25
CA LEU A 25 9.74 -3.09 -13.07
C LEU A 25 9.43 -4.30 -12.19
N GLY A 26 8.16 -4.52 -11.88
CA GLY A 26 7.73 -5.68 -11.10
C GLY A 26 8.14 -7.01 -11.76
N GLY A 27 8.08 -7.09 -13.09
CA GLY A 27 8.51 -8.25 -13.87
C GLY A 27 10.02 -8.46 -13.85
N LEU A 28 10.81 -7.40 -14.04
CA LEU A 28 12.28 -7.45 -14.07
C LEU A 28 12.90 -7.95 -12.77
N TYR A 29 12.30 -7.60 -11.64
CA TYR A 29 12.83 -7.90 -10.30
C TYR A 29 12.05 -8.98 -9.54
N SER A 30 11.13 -9.68 -10.22
CA SER A 30 10.43 -10.85 -9.67
C SER A 30 10.94 -12.13 -10.33
N SER A 31 10.84 -13.28 -9.64
CA SER A 31 11.21 -14.57 -10.24
C SER A 31 10.15 -15.10 -11.21
N GLY A 32 8.92 -14.59 -11.09
CA GLY A 32 7.78 -15.03 -11.88
C GLY A 32 6.86 -16.00 -11.14
N GLU A 33 7.34 -16.62 -10.07
CA GLU A 33 6.55 -17.51 -9.19
C GLU A 33 5.69 -16.74 -8.18
N GLU A 34 5.98 -15.45 -7.97
CA GLU A 34 5.20 -14.60 -7.09
C GLU A 34 3.87 -14.22 -7.75
N CYS A 35 2.83 -14.10 -6.92
CA CYS A 35 1.52 -13.66 -7.40
C CYS A 35 1.55 -12.20 -7.85
N LEU A 36 0.61 -11.84 -8.73
CA LEU A 36 0.53 -10.51 -9.34
C LEU A 36 0.59 -9.33 -8.33
N PRO A 37 -0.05 -9.38 -7.14
CA PRO A 37 0.06 -8.27 -6.18
C PRO A 37 1.50 -8.02 -5.72
N HIS A 38 2.34 -9.06 -5.66
CA HIS A 38 3.76 -8.90 -5.34
C HIS A 38 4.47 -8.08 -6.41
N LYS A 39 4.27 -8.45 -7.69
CA LYS A 39 4.88 -7.76 -8.83
C LYS A 39 4.45 -6.30 -8.88
N ILE A 40 3.16 -6.04 -8.69
CA ILE A 40 2.62 -4.67 -8.69
C ILE A 40 3.25 -3.85 -7.55
N THR A 41 3.24 -4.37 -6.32
CA THR A 41 3.77 -3.64 -5.16
C THR A 41 5.28 -3.38 -5.27
N LEU A 42 6.04 -4.36 -5.75
CA LEU A 42 7.48 -4.20 -6.01
C LEU A 42 7.74 -3.12 -7.07
N GLY A 43 7.03 -3.20 -8.20
CA GLY A 43 7.16 -2.22 -9.29
C GLY A 43 6.81 -0.81 -8.84
N ASP A 44 5.76 -0.64 -8.04
CA ASP A 44 5.34 0.67 -7.55
C ASP A 44 6.35 1.28 -6.59
N PHE A 45 6.94 0.48 -5.70
CA PHE A 45 7.98 0.97 -4.77
C PHE A 45 9.24 1.37 -5.54
N LEU A 46 9.68 0.55 -6.50
CA LEU A 46 10.81 0.89 -7.36
C LEU A 46 10.56 2.16 -8.17
N ARG A 47 9.35 2.31 -8.74
CA ARG A 47 8.96 3.52 -9.48
C ARG A 47 9.02 4.76 -8.60
N ILE A 48 8.58 4.67 -7.33
CA ILE A 48 8.68 5.77 -6.36
C ILE A 48 10.15 6.11 -6.08
N CYS A 49 11.00 5.11 -5.82
CA CYS A 49 12.43 5.31 -5.59
C CYS A 49 13.16 5.93 -6.80
N ARG A 50 12.69 5.66 -8.03
CA ARG A 50 13.26 6.20 -9.28
C ARG A 50 12.77 7.60 -9.65
N ARG A 51 11.83 8.18 -8.91
CA ARG A 51 11.32 9.53 -9.23
C ARG A 51 12.45 10.56 -9.11
N PRO A 52 12.47 11.57 -10.00
CA PRO A 52 13.40 12.69 -9.85
C PRO A 52 13.28 13.34 -8.47
N GLY A 53 14.40 13.43 -7.75
CA GLY A 53 14.46 14.03 -6.41
C GLY A 53 14.02 13.13 -5.27
N ALA A 54 13.63 11.87 -5.53
CA ALA A 54 13.39 10.90 -4.46
C ALA A 54 14.69 10.59 -3.70
N GLN A 55 14.60 10.54 -2.38
CA GLN A 55 15.70 10.20 -1.49
C GLN A 55 15.29 8.99 -0.66
N ALA A 56 15.93 7.84 -0.85
CA ALA A 56 15.56 6.59 -0.17
C ALA A 56 15.47 6.76 1.35
N ALA A 57 16.42 7.46 1.97
CA ALA A 57 16.44 7.77 3.41
C ALA A 57 15.22 8.57 3.91
N ARG A 58 14.43 9.18 3.02
CA ARG A 58 13.21 9.93 3.35
C ARG A 58 11.92 9.20 2.96
N LEU A 59 12.04 7.98 2.44
CA LEU A 59 10.90 7.16 2.02
C LEU A 59 10.59 6.11 3.09
N ALA A 60 9.31 5.98 3.39
CA ALA A 60 8.78 4.88 4.19
C ALA A 60 7.58 4.27 3.46
N PHE A 61 7.65 2.98 3.19
CA PHE A 61 6.60 2.21 2.55
C PHE A 61 5.81 1.41 3.58
N PHE A 62 4.49 1.48 3.51
CA PHE A 62 3.62 0.67 4.35
C PHE A 62 3.24 -0.62 3.62
N MET A 63 3.72 -1.76 4.12
CA MET A 63 3.44 -3.09 3.60
C MET A 63 3.13 -4.03 4.77
N PRO A 64 1.89 -4.00 5.31
CA PRO A 64 1.52 -4.85 6.43
C PRO A 64 1.61 -6.32 6.05
N ARG A 65 1.71 -7.19 7.05
CA ARG A 65 1.83 -8.64 6.86
C ARG A 65 0.78 -9.37 7.68
N ALA A 66 0.28 -10.46 7.13
CA ALA A 66 -0.69 -11.32 7.79
C ALA A 66 -0.19 -12.76 7.80
N GLN A 67 -0.61 -13.53 8.81
CA GLN A 67 -0.35 -14.96 8.87
C GLN A 67 -1.39 -15.72 8.03
N GLY A 68 -0.95 -16.75 7.32
CA GLY A 68 -1.82 -17.59 6.50
C GLY A 68 -1.04 -18.35 5.42
N PRO A 69 -1.73 -19.15 4.59
CA PRO A 69 -1.10 -19.90 3.51
C PRO A 69 -0.62 -18.99 2.37
N CYS A 70 -1.11 -17.75 2.33
CA CYS A 70 -0.69 -16.74 1.36
C CYS A 70 0.74 -16.29 1.65
N ARG A 71 1.60 -16.27 0.63
CA ARG A 71 2.99 -15.78 0.72
C ARG A 71 3.10 -14.27 1.02
N PHE A 72 2.01 -13.59 1.35
CA PHE A 72 1.96 -12.17 1.67
C PHE A 72 2.93 -11.78 2.79
N GLY A 73 3.11 -12.62 3.81
CA GLY A 73 4.11 -12.39 4.86
C GLY A 73 5.56 -12.32 4.37
N GLN A 74 5.84 -12.83 3.16
CA GLN A 74 7.15 -12.80 2.50
C GLN A 74 7.35 -11.58 1.60
N TYR A 75 6.34 -10.72 1.42
CA TYR A 75 6.49 -9.55 0.56
C TYR A 75 7.51 -8.57 1.13
N ALA A 76 7.35 -8.18 2.38
CA ALA A 76 8.25 -7.21 3.02
C ALA A 76 9.75 -7.61 2.98
N PRO A 77 10.16 -8.84 3.36
CA PRO A 77 11.56 -9.22 3.26
C PRO A 77 12.07 -9.24 1.82
N TYR A 78 11.25 -9.70 0.86
CA TYR A 78 11.62 -9.70 -0.55
C TYR A 78 11.79 -8.27 -1.10
N LEU A 79 10.81 -7.40 -0.85
CA LEU A 79 10.84 -6.00 -1.26
C LEU A 79 12.09 -5.30 -0.68
N LYS A 80 12.39 -5.54 0.60
CA LYS A 80 13.58 -4.98 1.27
C LYS A 80 14.86 -5.43 0.57
N GLN A 81 14.99 -6.74 0.29
CA GLN A 81 16.15 -7.29 -0.41
C GLN A 81 16.35 -6.63 -1.78
N VAL A 82 15.29 -6.49 -2.57
CA VAL A 82 15.38 -5.87 -3.90
C VAL A 82 15.74 -4.39 -3.79
N LEU A 83 15.13 -3.64 -2.86
CA LEU A 83 15.47 -2.23 -2.65
C LEU A 83 16.94 -2.06 -2.23
N GLU A 84 17.48 -2.93 -1.38
CA GLU A 84 18.90 -2.92 -1.02
C GLU A 84 19.81 -3.19 -2.24
N GLN A 85 19.47 -4.17 -3.06
CA GLN A 85 20.22 -4.52 -4.28
C GLN A 85 20.22 -3.40 -5.32
N GLU A 86 19.12 -2.66 -5.43
CA GLU A 86 18.96 -1.54 -6.37
C GLU A 86 19.48 -0.19 -5.82
N GLY A 87 20.14 -0.19 -4.65
CA GLY A 87 20.73 1.01 -4.05
C GLY A 87 19.74 1.90 -3.28
N TYR A 88 18.55 1.40 -2.97
CA TYR A 88 17.49 2.07 -2.20
C TYR A 88 17.33 1.50 -0.78
N GLY A 89 18.36 0.84 -0.23
CA GLY A 89 18.29 0.16 1.07
C GLY A 89 17.99 1.06 2.28
N GLU A 90 18.14 2.37 2.15
CA GLU A 90 17.75 3.34 3.18
C GLU A 90 16.24 3.57 3.28
N ALA A 91 15.46 3.13 2.27
CA ALA A 91 14.01 3.22 2.32
C ALA A 91 13.44 2.26 3.37
N LEU A 92 12.61 2.78 4.27
CA LEU A 92 12.01 1.98 5.32
C LEU A 92 10.81 1.19 4.78
N ILE A 93 10.68 -0.08 5.15
CA ILE A 93 9.46 -0.86 4.96
C ILE A 93 8.81 -1.10 6.33
N LEU A 94 7.72 -0.39 6.59
CA LEU A 94 6.86 -0.58 7.75
C LEU A 94 5.95 -1.79 7.49
N SER A 95 6.23 -2.89 8.18
CA SER A 95 5.53 -4.17 7.98
C SER A 95 4.95 -4.73 9.27
N PRO A 96 3.98 -4.03 9.89
CA PRO A 96 3.37 -4.52 11.12
C PRO A 96 2.53 -5.77 10.85
N SER A 97 2.49 -6.66 11.84
CA SER A 97 1.77 -7.94 11.74
C SER A 97 0.32 -7.83 12.20
N SER A 98 -0.58 -8.49 11.48
CA SER A 98 -1.97 -8.66 11.95
C SER A 98 -2.06 -9.49 13.23
N ALA A 99 -1.08 -10.35 13.51
CA ALA A 99 -1.07 -11.19 14.70
C ALA A 99 -0.72 -10.44 15.98
N SER A 100 0.01 -9.33 15.87
CA SER A 100 0.28 -8.38 16.95
C SER A 100 -0.76 -7.27 17.01
N ASN A 101 -1.90 -7.42 16.31
CA ASN A 101 -2.94 -6.40 16.17
C ASN A 101 -2.39 -5.04 15.66
N TYR A 102 -1.26 -5.06 14.94
CA TYR A 102 -0.52 -3.90 14.47
C TYR A 102 0.03 -2.97 15.57
N ASP A 103 0.23 -3.46 16.79
CA ASP A 103 0.81 -2.70 17.91
C ASP A 103 2.24 -2.17 17.60
N GLU A 104 2.90 -2.77 16.62
CA GLU A 104 4.19 -2.34 16.05
C GLU A 104 4.16 -0.93 15.41
N LEU A 105 2.97 -0.35 15.22
CA LEU A 105 2.79 1.03 14.72
C LEU A 105 2.99 2.12 15.79
N GLY A 106 3.26 1.72 17.05
CA GLY A 106 3.56 2.63 18.15
C GLY A 106 2.31 3.16 18.86
N ASP A 107 2.49 4.22 19.65
CA ASP A 107 1.48 4.69 20.62
C ASP A 107 0.12 5.08 19.99
N HIS A 108 0.13 5.50 18.72
CA HIS A 108 -1.08 5.86 17.97
C HIS A 108 -1.71 4.69 17.21
N ALA A 109 -1.22 3.45 17.35
CA ALA A 109 -1.70 2.29 16.61
C ALA A 109 -3.21 2.09 16.74
N SER A 110 -3.75 2.16 17.95
CA SER A 110 -5.19 1.98 18.21
C SER A 110 -6.06 3.05 17.53
N GLN A 111 -5.63 4.32 17.60
CA GLN A 111 -6.31 5.45 16.95
C GLN A 111 -6.26 5.33 15.42
N LEU A 112 -5.09 4.97 14.88
CA LEU A 112 -4.88 4.75 13.46
C LEU A 112 -5.73 3.60 12.94
N MET A 113 -5.75 2.46 13.64
CA MET A 113 -6.54 1.28 13.27
C MET A 113 -8.04 1.59 13.31
N ARG A 114 -8.53 2.28 14.36
CA ARG A 114 -9.93 2.69 14.44
C ARG A 114 -10.32 3.61 13.29
N THR A 115 -9.50 4.62 12.98
CA THR A 115 -9.76 5.57 11.89
C THR A 115 -9.73 4.85 10.53
N THR A 116 -8.77 3.95 10.36
CA THR A 116 -8.65 3.12 9.15
C THR A 116 -9.86 2.24 8.96
N TRP A 117 -10.30 1.53 10.01
CA TRP A 117 -11.48 0.67 9.96
C TRP A 117 -12.74 1.44 9.60
N MET A 118 -12.97 2.60 10.23
CA MET A 118 -14.08 3.49 9.88
C MET A 118 -14.01 3.93 8.41
N GLY A 119 -12.82 4.30 7.93
CA GLY A 119 -12.62 4.66 6.52
C GLY A 119 -12.97 3.52 5.56
N ILE A 120 -12.59 2.28 5.88
CA ILE A 120 -12.92 1.09 5.06
C ILE A 120 -14.44 0.88 5.03
N VAL A 121 -15.10 0.85 6.19
CA VAL A 121 -16.55 0.62 6.28
C VAL A 121 -17.33 1.72 5.55
N VAL A 122 -16.98 2.99 5.76
CA VAL A 122 -17.64 4.11 5.07
C VAL A 122 -17.40 4.05 3.56
N SER A 123 -16.18 3.74 3.10
CA SER A 123 -15.86 3.60 1.67
C SER A 123 -16.67 2.48 1.02
N ASP A 124 -16.83 1.35 1.70
CA ASP A 124 -17.66 0.23 1.23
C ASP A 124 -19.14 0.64 1.14
N LEU A 125 -19.69 1.28 2.17
CA LEU A 125 -21.07 1.76 2.17
C LEU A 125 -21.33 2.77 1.04
N VAL A 126 -20.46 3.77 0.89
CA VAL A 126 -20.55 4.76 -0.19
C VAL A 126 -20.49 4.08 -1.56
N SER A 127 -19.57 3.12 -1.76
CA SER A 127 -19.47 2.37 -3.02
C SER A 127 -20.73 1.55 -3.29
N ARG A 128 -21.33 0.93 -2.27
CA ARG A 128 -22.60 0.20 -2.41
C ARG A 128 -23.74 1.13 -2.80
N TYR A 129 -23.87 2.29 -2.16
CA TYR A 129 -24.92 3.27 -2.51
C TYR A 129 -24.72 3.80 -3.92
N LEU A 130 -23.48 4.16 -4.28
CA LEU A 130 -23.13 4.60 -5.62
C LEU A 130 -23.49 3.56 -6.68
N LEU A 131 -23.11 2.29 -6.49
CA LEU A 131 -23.43 1.22 -7.44
C LEU A 131 -24.92 0.86 -7.46
N LYS A 132 -25.66 1.19 -6.40
CA LYS A 132 -27.12 1.04 -6.34
C LYS A 132 -27.84 2.16 -7.08
N THR A 133 -27.35 3.40 -7.04
CA THR A 133 -27.99 4.56 -7.69
C THR A 133 -27.56 4.72 -9.14
N ARG A 134 -26.27 4.53 -9.44
CA ARG A 134 -25.65 4.78 -10.75
C ARG A 134 -26.39 4.19 -11.96
N PRO A 135 -26.92 2.95 -11.90
CA PRO A 135 -27.65 2.37 -13.04
C PRO A 135 -28.97 3.09 -13.38
N TYR A 136 -29.52 3.87 -12.44
CA TYR A 136 -30.78 4.61 -12.60
C TYR A 136 -30.57 6.08 -12.95
N GLU A 137 -29.32 6.55 -13.02
CA GLU A 137 -28.97 7.92 -13.38
C GLU A 137 -29.36 8.21 -14.83
N LEU A 138 -30.11 9.30 -15.06
CA LEU A 138 -30.43 9.77 -16.42
C LEU A 138 -29.27 10.57 -17.02
N ARG A 139 -28.46 11.22 -16.18
CA ARG A 139 -27.21 11.90 -16.54
C ARG A 139 -26.16 11.52 -15.51
N ALA A 140 -24.92 11.32 -15.96
CA ALA A 140 -23.84 10.90 -15.07
C ALA A 140 -23.64 11.89 -13.91
N GLY A 141 -23.71 11.39 -12.68
CA GLY A 141 -23.58 12.20 -11.46
C GLY A 141 -24.90 12.80 -10.96
N ASP A 142 -26.03 12.51 -11.61
CA ASP A 142 -27.34 12.72 -10.99
C ASP A 142 -27.51 11.69 -9.84
N THR A 143 -28.13 12.07 -8.72
CA THR A 143 -28.32 11.27 -7.47
C THR A 143 -27.10 11.07 -6.57
#